data_AF-A0A7V8SZ56-F1
#
_entry.id   AF-A0A7V8SZ56-F1
#
_cell.length_a   1.000
_cell.length_b   1.000
_cell.length_c   1.000
_cell.angle_alpha   90.00
_cell.angle_beta   90.00
_cell.angle_gamma   90.00
#
_symmetry.space_group_name_H-M   'P 1'
#
loop_
_entity.id
_entity.type
_entity.pdbx_description
1 polymer ?
#
loop_
_entity_poly.entity_id
_entity_poly.type
_entity_poly.pdbx_seq_one_letter_code
_entity_poly.pdbx_strand_id
1 'polypeptide(L)'
;MTDGLSTLYQDLLVGSYDCVDRIVLNAYFRMGHDPGGFRVWWRALTGSDETLENAYLMRMAGRFSRRVRGYAKAHDIPVIDCSVGQRKHDLAEEYLAKTRITEGLFLVLVGRAQAPVWDVSAQHHIERKKPMPYVNHYSFHILDRDWGHLTIKISGHPPFPAQVILNGHEYVACQARKAGIVFTKEGNCFTTISDAAGLAKIADTLSEHRTIGRLSQVCERWIYTCVCFALDFDEQKRSGFRYQYSNYQIEYSRNLIFEVGGHMDQVFQALIDRSRAPLDLKTIKTILGYRRRPKYRQRARRSTEWQVAVERPTYDLTIFKLHCGKLTLKIYTKGERVLRIEAVAHNTQELNCGRSLEKFPEVVFRLKAILERFADALSCIDQCFIADDLLEHLPLASQVGKTLVGGIDLNKARMRYVVEALIALSPANGFTASDVAARVRLLSKQSPLQYGPRHAAYDLKKLRGKQIVDRIRHTRRYETLPSGLRALTALLVLRNKAIKPLLAAAQPLRPTRGAHNPHPIDAHYQTINLAMQGVFHELGLAV
;
A
#
# COMPACT_ATOMS: atom_id res chain seq x y z
N MET A 1 -10.74 -11.28 13.41
CA MET A 1 -11.48 -11.89 12.29
C MET A 1 -10.55 -11.86 11.10
N THR A 2 -10.26 -13.01 10.52
CA THR A 2 -9.50 -13.13 9.26
C THR A 2 -10.32 -12.50 8.13
N ASP A 3 -9.66 -11.89 7.16
CA ASP A 3 -10.34 -11.36 5.98
C ASP A 3 -10.90 -12.50 5.11
N GLY A 4 -11.78 -12.15 4.17
CA GLY A 4 -12.45 -13.10 3.30
C GLY A 4 -11.51 -13.89 2.39
N LEU A 5 -10.34 -13.37 2.03
CA LEU A 5 -9.39 -14.08 1.14
C LEU A 5 -8.62 -15.12 1.92
N SER A 6 -8.13 -14.76 3.11
CA SER A 6 -7.48 -15.71 4.03
C SER A 6 -8.41 -16.86 4.41
N THR A 7 -9.70 -16.55 4.63
CA THR A 7 -10.72 -17.55 4.94
C THR A 7 -11.05 -18.42 3.73
N LEU A 8 -11.14 -17.83 2.53
CA LEU A 8 -11.44 -18.56 1.30
C LEU A 8 -10.41 -19.65 1.00
N TYR A 9 -9.12 -19.34 1.17
CA TYR A 9 -8.05 -20.28 0.85
C TYR A 9 -7.54 -21.06 2.06
N GLN A 10 -8.24 -21.00 3.21
CA GLN A 10 -7.75 -21.57 4.47
C GLN A 10 -7.28 -23.03 4.34
N ASP A 11 -8.01 -23.85 3.57
CA ASP A 11 -7.70 -25.27 3.35
C ASP A 11 -6.44 -25.51 2.48
N LEU A 12 -5.95 -24.47 1.80
CA LEU A 12 -4.72 -24.49 0.99
C LEU A 12 -3.51 -23.89 1.74
N LEU A 13 -3.74 -23.32 2.94
CA LEU A 13 -2.71 -22.61 3.69
C LEU A 13 -2.18 -23.48 4.84
N VAL A 14 -0.85 -23.48 4.99
CA VAL A 14 -0.18 -24.01 6.20
C VAL A 14 -0.06 -22.95 7.29
N GLY A 15 -0.28 -21.68 6.95
CA GLY A 15 -0.28 -20.58 7.91
C GLY A 15 -0.40 -19.21 7.27
N SER A 16 -0.50 -18.19 8.11
CA SER A 16 -0.45 -16.80 7.69
C SER A 16 0.13 -15.93 8.80
N TYR A 17 0.70 -14.80 8.42
CA TYR A 17 1.14 -13.78 9.38
C TYR A 17 1.02 -12.38 8.78
N ASP A 18 0.70 -11.42 9.64
CA ASP A 18 0.71 -10.01 9.31
C ASP A 18 2.01 -9.36 9.85
N CYS A 19 2.58 -8.40 9.14
CA CYS A 19 3.77 -7.69 9.62
C CYS A 19 3.76 -6.23 9.15
N VAL A 20 4.10 -5.31 10.05
CA VAL A 20 4.52 -3.96 9.67
C VAL A 20 5.92 -4.12 9.05
N ASP A 21 6.08 -3.79 7.77
CA ASP A 21 7.34 -4.04 7.06
C ASP A 21 8.27 -2.83 7.12
N ARG A 22 8.19 -1.94 6.13
CA ARG A 22 9.01 -0.73 6.12
C ARG A 22 8.44 0.32 7.07
N ILE A 23 9.26 0.76 8.03
CA ILE A 23 8.93 1.85 8.95
C ILE A 23 9.92 2.99 8.72
N VAL A 24 9.45 4.11 8.17
CA VAL A 24 10.25 5.33 7.98
C VAL A 24 9.73 6.41 8.90
N LEU A 25 10.58 6.86 9.83
CA LEU A 25 10.32 7.94 10.76
C LEU A 25 11.14 9.16 10.36
N ASN A 26 10.52 10.33 10.26
CA ASN A 26 11.27 11.58 10.23
C ASN A 26 11.69 11.92 11.66
N ALA A 27 12.98 12.19 11.85
CA ALA A 27 13.53 12.76 13.06
C ALA A 27 13.84 14.24 12.79
N TYR A 28 13.20 15.13 13.56
CA TYR A 28 13.35 16.56 13.38
C TYR A 28 13.55 17.27 14.72
N PHE A 29 14.39 18.30 14.70
CA PHE A 29 14.59 19.16 15.85
C PHE A 29 13.56 20.29 15.82
N ARG A 30 12.55 20.21 16.69
CA ARG A 30 11.38 21.11 16.67
C ARG A 30 11.78 22.59 16.81
N MET A 31 12.69 22.90 17.73
CA MET A 31 13.13 24.29 17.95
C MET A 31 13.91 24.84 16.75
N GLY A 32 14.59 23.99 15.98
CA GLY A 32 15.31 24.41 14.77
C GLY A 32 14.47 24.54 13.50
N HIS A 33 13.13 24.38 13.56
CA HIS A 33 12.27 24.41 12.36
C HIS A 33 11.82 25.80 11.94
N ASP A 34 11.79 26.76 12.87
CA ASP A 34 11.48 28.15 12.63
C ASP A 34 12.68 29.05 12.96
N PRO A 35 12.78 30.25 12.33
CA PRO A 35 13.91 31.15 12.52
C PRO A 35 14.17 31.56 13.98
N GLY A 36 13.10 31.82 14.73
CA GLY A 36 13.19 32.31 16.11
C GLY A 36 13.73 31.22 17.05
N GLY A 37 13.15 30.03 16.97
CA GLY A 37 13.63 28.86 17.72
C GLY A 37 15.07 28.49 17.35
N PHE A 38 15.43 28.57 16.06
CA PHE A 38 16.81 28.31 15.62
C PHE A 38 17.81 29.29 16.26
N ARG A 39 17.46 30.58 16.34
CA ARG A 39 18.29 31.60 17.02
C ARG A 39 18.41 31.35 18.52
N VAL A 40 17.33 30.97 19.19
CA VAL A 40 17.35 30.62 20.63
C VAL A 40 18.27 29.42 20.87
N TRP A 41 18.14 28.38 20.05
CA TRP A 41 19.05 27.23 20.09
C TRP A 41 20.50 27.62 19.82
N TRP A 42 20.74 28.51 18.85
CA TRP A 42 22.07 29.00 18.52
C TRP A 42 22.74 29.65 19.73
N ARG A 43 22.06 30.59 20.39
CA ARG A 43 22.57 31.23 21.61
C ARG A 43 22.88 30.23 22.73
N ALA A 44 22.04 29.21 22.90
CA ALA A 44 22.34 28.14 23.86
C ALA A 44 23.58 27.31 23.46
N LEU A 45 23.84 27.15 22.15
CA LEU A 45 24.99 26.42 21.64
C LEU A 45 26.30 27.23 21.73
N THR A 46 26.27 28.50 21.33
CA THR A 46 27.47 29.34 21.09
C THR A 46 27.64 30.49 22.10
N GLY A 47 26.65 30.77 22.94
CA GLY A 47 26.65 31.84 23.94
C GLY A 47 26.13 33.20 23.43
N SER A 48 26.20 33.47 22.13
CA SER A 48 25.77 34.74 21.52
C SER A 48 25.33 34.56 20.07
N ASP A 49 24.78 35.62 19.46
CA ASP A 49 24.47 35.65 18.02
C ASP A 49 25.69 35.98 17.16
N GLU A 50 26.85 36.35 17.73
CA GLU A 50 28.00 36.89 16.99
C GLU A 50 28.50 35.94 15.89
N THR A 51 28.36 34.63 16.12
CA THR A 51 28.78 33.57 15.19
C THR A 51 27.65 33.07 14.29
N LEU A 52 26.44 33.64 14.40
CA LEU A 52 25.28 33.25 13.59
C LEU A 52 25.42 33.86 12.19
N GLU A 53 26.17 33.16 11.34
CA GLU A 53 26.47 33.54 9.96
C GLU A 53 26.56 32.31 9.05
N ASN A 54 26.34 32.51 7.75
CA ASN A 54 26.40 31.44 6.74
C ASN A 54 27.73 30.66 6.77
N ALA A 55 28.86 31.36 6.99
CA ALA A 55 30.17 30.74 7.07
C ALA A 55 30.25 29.73 8.23
N TYR A 56 29.68 30.05 9.40
CA TYR A 56 29.63 29.12 10.53
C TYR A 56 28.72 27.92 10.24
N LEU A 57 27.54 28.14 9.67
CA LEU A 57 26.64 27.05 9.28
C LEU A 57 27.31 26.08 8.29
N MET A 58 28.08 26.61 7.33
CA MET A 58 28.89 25.81 6.42
C MET A 58 30.03 25.07 7.14
N ARG A 59 30.71 25.72 8.09
CA ARG A 59 31.74 25.07 8.93
C ARG A 59 31.19 23.89 9.72
N MET A 60 29.94 23.96 10.22
CA MET A 60 29.29 22.83 10.89
C MET A 60 29.09 21.64 9.95
N ALA A 61 28.62 21.88 8.72
CA ALA A 61 28.49 20.81 7.72
C ALA A 61 29.84 20.22 7.31
N GLY A 62 30.87 21.06 7.18
CA GLY A 62 32.24 20.62 6.96
C GLY A 62 32.82 19.81 8.13
N ARG A 63 32.54 20.22 9.37
CA ARG A 63 32.90 19.46 10.59
C ARG A 63 32.25 18.08 10.57
N PHE A 64 30.96 17.99 10.23
CA PHE A 64 30.25 16.72 10.12
C PHE A 64 30.93 15.77 9.14
N SER A 65 31.18 16.23 7.91
CA SER A 65 31.86 15.45 6.87
C SER A 65 33.23 14.93 7.33
N ARG A 66 34.07 15.83 7.87
CA ARG A 66 35.41 15.48 8.34
C ARG A 66 35.38 14.47 9.48
N ARG A 67 34.50 14.65 10.47
CA ARG A 67 34.40 13.74 11.63
C ARG A 67 33.86 12.37 11.24
N VAL A 68 32.86 12.30 10.35
CA VAL A 68 32.37 11.01 9.80
C VAL A 68 33.49 10.26 9.11
N ARG A 69 34.21 10.90 8.18
CA ARG A 69 35.31 10.25 7.46
C ARG A 69 36.49 9.89 8.35
N GLY A 70 36.84 10.75 9.30
CA GLY A 70 37.90 10.48 10.28
C GLY A 70 37.59 9.26 11.15
N TYR A 71 36.37 9.21 11.70
CA TYR A 71 35.89 8.06 12.48
C TYR A 71 35.88 6.79 11.62
N ALA A 72 35.29 6.87 10.42
CA ALA A 72 35.17 5.71 9.55
C ALA A 72 36.55 5.15 9.15
N LYS A 73 37.53 6.02 8.88
CA LYS A 73 38.92 5.61 8.62
C LYS A 73 39.58 4.95 9.84
N ALA A 74 39.32 5.46 11.05
CA ALA A 74 39.90 4.91 12.28
C ALA A 74 39.32 3.54 12.68
N HIS A 75 38.13 3.22 12.20
CA HIS A 75 37.39 1.99 12.52
C HIS A 75 37.19 1.06 11.32
N ASP A 76 37.89 1.30 10.21
CA ASP A 76 37.78 0.53 8.96
C ASP A 76 36.35 0.39 8.42
N ILE A 77 35.54 1.45 8.56
CA ILE A 77 34.16 1.52 8.08
C ILE A 77 34.16 2.15 6.68
N PRO A 78 33.60 1.49 5.65
CA PRO A 78 33.48 2.07 4.32
C PRO A 78 32.59 3.33 4.30
N VAL A 79 33.09 4.39 3.66
CA VAL A 79 32.31 5.61 3.32
C VAL A 79 32.27 5.74 1.82
N ILE A 80 31.09 5.60 1.22
CA ILE A 80 30.93 5.58 -0.24
C ILE A 80 30.14 6.80 -0.69
N ASP A 81 30.78 7.62 -1.53
CA ASP A 81 30.12 8.72 -2.23
C ASP A 81 29.34 8.19 -3.44
N CYS A 82 28.01 8.12 -3.30
CA CYS A 82 27.16 7.56 -4.33
C CYS A 82 26.95 8.54 -5.50
N SER A 83 27.08 8.02 -6.71
CA SER A 83 26.77 8.75 -7.94
C SER A 83 25.26 8.90 -8.16
N VAL A 84 24.86 9.87 -8.99
CA VAL A 84 23.46 10.06 -9.40
C VAL A 84 22.97 8.81 -10.13
N GLY A 85 21.76 8.33 -9.78
CA GLY A 85 21.17 7.13 -10.38
C GLY A 85 21.62 5.81 -9.75
N GLN A 86 22.67 5.79 -8.94
CA GLN A 86 23.12 4.59 -8.24
C GLN A 86 22.07 4.12 -7.22
N ARG A 87 21.71 2.83 -7.28
CA ARG A 87 20.77 2.21 -6.36
C ARG A 87 21.46 1.93 -5.02
N LYS A 88 21.28 2.87 -4.08
CA LYS A 88 21.90 2.81 -2.75
C LYS A 88 21.48 1.61 -1.91
N HIS A 89 20.31 1.03 -2.17
CA HIS A 89 19.83 -0.14 -1.43
C HIS A 89 20.58 -1.40 -1.87
N ASP A 90 20.72 -1.65 -3.18
CA ASP A 90 21.53 -2.75 -3.72
C ASP A 90 22.96 -2.73 -3.16
N LEU A 91 23.58 -1.55 -3.14
CA LEU A 91 24.92 -1.37 -2.58
C LEU A 91 24.95 -1.70 -1.08
N ALA A 92 23.95 -1.26 -0.32
CA ALA A 92 23.89 -1.57 1.10
C ALA A 92 23.69 -3.07 1.37
N GLU A 93 22.89 -3.76 0.56
CA GLU A 93 22.66 -5.20 0.65
C GLU A 93 23.95 -5.99 0.37
N GLU A 94 24.75 -5.58 -0.62
CA GLU A 94 26.04 -6.19 -0.91
C GLU A 94 27.01 -6.12 0.28
N TYR A 95 27.09 -4.95 0.92
CA TYR A 95 27.95 -4.76 2.10
C TYR A 95 27.38 -5.47 3.34
N LEU A 96 26.05 -5.51 3.49
CA LEU A 96 25.39 -6.25 4.56
C LEU A 96 25.67 -7.75 4.45
N ALA A 97 25.70 -8.32 3.24
CA ALA A 97 26.03 -9.73 3.03
C ALA A 97 27.50 -10.07 3.37
N LYS A 98 28.40 -9.09 3.27
CA LYS A 98 29.85 -9.25 3.52
C LYS A 98 30.28 -8.88 4.94
N THR A 99 29.44 -8.15 5.67
CA THR A 99 29.81 -7.67 7.01
C THR A 99 29.92 -8.81 8.02
N ARG A 100 30.91 -8.70 8.92
CA ARG A 100 31.13 -9.66 10.01
C ARG A 100 30.73 -9.11 11.37
N ILE A 101 30.40 -7.82 11.46
CA ILE A 101 29.96 -7.24 12.72
C ILE A 101 28.56 -7.74 13.03
N THR A 102 28.28 -7.99 14.30
CA THR A 102 26.95 -8.41 14.77
C THR A 102 26.11 -7.25 15.28
N GLU A 103 26.76 -6.12 15.60
CA GLU A 103 26.14 -4.90 16.11
C GLU A 103 27.03 -3.69 15.79
N GLY A 104 26.42 -2.54 15.48
CA GLY A 104 27.11 -1.28 15.21
C GLY A 104 27.04 -0.79 13.76
N LEU A 105 27.74 0.32 13.51
CA LEU A 105 27.85 0.96 12.19
C LEU A 105 28.79 0.14 11.30
N PHE A 106 28.32 -0.31 10.12
CA PHE A 106 29.15 -1.06 9.16
C PHE A 106 29.36 -0.35 7.82
N LEU A 107 28.56 0.65 7.49
CA LEU A 107 28.65 1.35 6.19
C LEU A 107 28.05 2.76 6.29
N VAL A 108 28.68 3.72 5.62
CA VAL A 108 28.12 5.06 5.41
C VAL A 108 28.00 5.34 3.91
N LEU A 109 26.78 5.58 3.43
CA LEU A 109 26.53 6.01 2.06
C LEU A 109 26.26 7.52 2.03
N VAL A 110 27.02 8.25 1.23
CA VAL A 110 26.87 9.70 1.05
C VAL A 110 26.16 9.94 -0.27
N GLY A 111 25.15 10.80 -0.28
CA GLY A 111 24.67 11.33 -1.56
C GLY A 111 23.89 12.61 -1.44
N ARG A 112 23.74 13.28 -2.58
CA ARG A 112 23.14 14.61 -2.64
C ARG A 112 21.61 14.52 -2.73
N ALA A 113 20.93 15.32 -1.91
CA ALA A 113 19.49 15.51 -1.98
C ALA A 113 19.14 16.94 -1.54
N GLN A 114 17.98 17.43 -1.97
CA GLN A 114 17.48 18.72 -1.51
C GLN A 114 17.15 18.66 -0.02
N ALA A 115 17.59 19.67 0.75
CA ALA A 115 17.21 19.84 2.15
C ALA A 115 16.97 21.32 2.48
N PRO A 116 16.08 21.61 3.45
CA PRO A 116 15.95 22.96 3.98
C PRO A 116 17.27 23.36 4.66
N VAL A 117 17.85 24.47 4.21
CA VAL A 117 19.06 25.07 4.76
C VAL A 117 18.74 26.51 5.11
N TRP A 118 19.26 26.96 6.26
CA TRP A 118 19.16 28.36 6.67
C TRP A 118 20.11 29.24 5.86
N ASP A 119 19.63 30.42 5.51
CA ASP A 119 20.38 31.53 4.98
C ASP A 119 20.35 32.64 6.03
N VAL A 120 21.53 33.13 6.40
CA VAL A 120 21.68 34.17 7.41
C VAL A 120 22.24 35.43 6.76
N SER A 121 21.43 36.48 6.76
CA SER A 121 21.79 37.79 6.22
C SER A 121 22.21 38.77 7.32
N ALA A 122 22.39 40.04 6.95
CA ALA A 122 22.78 41.09 7.89
C ALA A 122 21.84 41.15 9.10
N GLN A 123 22.37 41.63 10.24
CA GLN A 123 21.66 41.67 11.52
C GLN A 123 21.16 40.30 12.02
N HIS A 124 21.80 39.20 11.57
CA HIS A 124 21.46 37.82 11.93
C HIS A 124 20.01 37.42 11.57
N HIS A 125 19.47 37.99 10.49
CA HIS A 125 18.17 37.58 9.99
C HIS A 125 18.27 36.18 9.37
N ILE A 126 17.41 35.26 9.82
CA ILE A 126 17.42 33.85 9.41
C ILE A 126 16.21 33.58 8.51
N GLU A 127 16.46 33.10 7.31
CA GLU A 127 15.43 32.64 6.39
C GLU A 127 15.79 31.32 5.70
N ARG A 128 14.82 30.65 5.09
CA ARG A 128 15.11 29.42 4.34
C ARG A 128 15.65 29.77 2.97
N LYS A 129 16.81 29.21 2.63
CA LYS A 129 17.39 29.37 1.29
C LYS A 129 16.44 28.87 0.20
N LYS A 130 16.21 29.70 -0.81
CA LYS A 130 15.38 29.40 -1.99
C LYS A 130 16.17 29.71 -3.27
N PRO A 131 16.23 28.80 -4.26
CA PRO A 131 15.68 27.43 -4.24
C PRO A 131 16.38 26.52 -3.22
N MET A 132 15.72 25.41 -2.87
CA MET A 132 16.26 24.46 -1.88
C MET A 132 17.57 23.83 -2.41
N PRO A 133 18.70 23.99 -1.72
CA PRO A 133 19.99 23.53 -2.21
C PRO A 133 20.13 22.00 -2.11
N TYR A 134 20.95 21.42 -3.00
CA TYR A 134 21.38 20.03 -2.92
C TYR A 134 22.57 19.90 -1.97
N VAL A 135 22.36 19.22 -0.85
CA VAL A 135 23.38 18.98 0.18
C VAL A 135 23.64 17.50 0.38
N ASN A 136 24.79 17.19 0.98
CA ASN A 136 25.15 15.84 1.33
C ASN A 136 24.26 15.32 2.45
N HIS A 137 23.64 14.18 2.19
CA HIS A 137 23.01 13.34 3.21
C HIS A 137 23.85 12.09 3.41
N TYR A 138 23.98 11.71 4.67
CA TYR A 138 24.76 10.57 5.11
C TYR A 138 23.79 9.51 5.62
N SER A 139 23.74 8.38 4.93
CA SER A 139 22.99 7.20 5.34
C SER A 139 23.93 6.28 6.12
N PHE A 140 23.75 6.25 7.43
CA PHE A 140 24.44 5.35 8.35
C PHE A 140 23.70 4.00 8.37
N HIS A 141 24.35 2.93 7.92
CA HIS A 141 23.83 1.57 7.92
C HIS A 141 24.34 0.84 9.16
N ILE A 142 23.41 0.45 10.03
CA ILE A 142 23.69 -0.01 11.39
C ILE A 142 23.03 -1.36 11.60
N LEU A 143 23.71 -2.29 12.26
CA LEU A 143 23.14 -3.52 12.80
C LEU A 143 22.77 -3.30 14.27
N ASP A 144 21.49 -3.46 14.59
CA ASP A 144 20.95 -3.39 15.94
C ASP A 144 20.57 -4.80 16.41
N ARG A 145 20.85 -5.11 17.68
CA ARG A 145 20.56 -6.42 18.26
C ARG A 145 19.08 -6.82 18.21
N ASP A 146 18.15 -5.87 18.26
CA ASP A 146 16.71 -6.12 18.33
C ASP A 146 16.01 -5.94 16.98
N TRP A 147 16.47 -4.99 16.19
CA TRP A 147 15.86 -4.58 14.91
C TRP A 147 16.62 -5.06 13.68
N GLY A 148 17.83 -5.63 13.85
CA GLY A 148 18.73 -5.98 12.76
C GLY A 148 19.17 -4.75 11.97
N HIS A 149 19.21 -4.85 10.64
CA HIS A 149 19.67 -3.73 9.81
C HIS A 149 18.69 -2.55 9.83
N LEU A 150 19.19 -1.40 10.26
CA LEU A 150 18.50 -0.11 10.17
C LEU A 150 19.36 0.92 9.45
N THR A 151 18.72 1.97 8.96
CA THR A 151 19.41 3.10 8.32
C THR A 151 19.00 4.42 8.95
N ILE A 152 19.98 5.24 9.32
CA ILE A 152 19.75 6.63 9.73
C ILE A 152 20.31 7.55 8.65
N LYS A 153 19.45 8.29 7.97
CA LYS A 153 19.83 9.26 6.95
C LYS A 153 19.81 10.66 7.53
N ILE A 154 20.95 11.34 7.63
CA ILE A 154 21.07 12.68 8.25
C ILE A 154 21.59 13.69 7.23
N SER A 155 21.03 14.90 7.22
CA SER A 155 21.64 16.06 6.57
C SER A 155 22.75 16.62 7.44
N GLY A 156 23.94 16.82 6.88
CA GLY A 156 25.06 17.45 7.60
C GLY A 156 24.85 18.93 7.90
N HIS A 157 23.80 19.57 7.35
CA HIS A 157 23.49 20.98 7.61
C HIS A 157 22.51 21.13 8.79
N PRO A 158 22.72 22.12 9.68
CA PRO A 158 21.77 22.45 10.73
C PRO A 158 20.40 22.85 10.12
N PRO A 159 19.26 22.42 10.69
CA PRO A 159 19.09 21.80 12.02
C PRO A 159 19.19 20.26 12.02
N PHE A 160 19.99 19.68 11.12
CA PHE A 160 20.30 18.25 11.01
C PHE A 160 19.04 17.37 10.88
N PRO A 161 18.12 17.66 9.94
CA PRO A 161 16.96 16.80 9.70
C PRO A 161 17.42 15.39 9.34
N ALA A 162 16.73 14.40 9.88
CA ALA A 162 17.08 13.01 9.72
C ALA A 162 15.86 12.12 9.43
N GLN A 163 16.13 10.93 8.88
CA GLN A 163 15.15 9.87 8.72
C GLN A 163 15.72 8.58 9.29
N VAL A 164 14.93 7.89 10.10
CA VAL A 164 15.24 6.54 10.59
C VAL A 164 14.39 5.56 9.80
N ILE A 165 15.03 4.58 9.18
CA ILE A 165 14.42 3.55 8.34
C ILE A 165 14.67 2.20 9.01
N LEU A 166 13.59 1.52 9.37
CA LEU A 166 13.58 0.22 10.03
C LEU A 166 12.84 -0.80 9.15
N ASN A 167 13.21 -2.07 9.30
CA ASN A 167 12.55 -3.20 8.66
C ASN A 167 11.93 -4.11 9.74
N GLY A 168 10.60 -4.17 9.77
CA GLY A 168 9.89 -4.97 10.76
C GLY A 168 10.01 -6.47 10.53
N HIS A 169 10.20 -6.96 9.30
CA HIS A 169 10.51 -8.39 9.09
C HIS A 169 11.90 -8.75 9.63
N GLU A 170 12.84 -7.81 9.65
CA GLU A 170 14.13 -8.06 10.31
C GLU A 170 14.01 -8.03 11.83
N TYR A 171 13.21 -7.11 12.38
CA TYR A 171 12.82 -7.17 13.79
C TYR A 171 12.21 -8.53 14.15
N VAL A 172 11.20 -9.00 13.40
CA VAL A 172 10.56 -10.29 13.63
C VAL A 172 11.56 -11.42 13.52
N ALA A 173 12.45 -11.40 12.53
CA ALA A 173 13.51 -12.39 12.39
C ALA A 173 14.46 -12.43 13.62
N CYS A 174 14.90 -11.26 14.10
CA CYS A 174 15.73 -11.15 15.30
C CYS A 174 15.02 -11.68 16.56
N GLN A 175 13.74 -11.34 16.75
CA GLN A 175 12.98 -11.81 17.91
C GLN A 175 12.63 -13.31 17.81
N ALA A 176 12.30 -13.81 16.62
CA ALA A 176 12.04 -15.23 16.38
C ALA A 176 13.28 -16.08 16.67
N ARG A 177 14.48 -15.64 16.26
CA ARG A 177 15.75 -16.29 16.62
C ARG A 177 15.96 -16.33 18.13
N LYS A 178 15.67 -15.24 18.85
CA LYS A 178 15.74 -15.19 20.33
C LYS A 178 14.74 -16.12 21.00
N ALA A 179 13.58 -16.33 20.38
CA ALA A 179 12.55 -17.25 20.84
C ALA A 179 12.78 -18.71 20.43
N GLY A 180 13.88 -19.01 19.70
CA GLY A 180 14.17 -20.37 19.23
C GLY A 180 13.29 -20.86 18.07
N ILE A 181 12.57 -19.97 17.39
CA ILE A 181 11.73 -20.33 16.24
C ILE A 181 12.64 -20.49 15.01
N VAL A 182 12.62 -21.67 14.41
CA VAL A 182 13.38 -21.96 13.19
C VAL A 182 12.58 -21.49 11.98
N PHE A 183 13.23 -20.72 11.10
CA PHE A 183 12.60 -20.24 9.88
C PHE A 183 13.60 -20.10 8.72
N THR A 184 13.08 -20.12 7.50
CA THR A 184 13.78 -19.66 6.29
C THR A 184 13.12 -18.38 5.77
N LYS A 185 13.90 -17.51 5.14
CA LYS A 185 13.45 -16.20 4.66
C LYS A 185 13.97 -15.95 3.26
N GLU A 186 13.10 -15.46 2.38
CA GLU A 186 13.48 -14.98 1.05
C GLU A 186 13.05 -13.51 0.90
N GLY A 187 14.01 -12.60 0.83
CA GLY A 187 13.73 -11.17 0.93
C GLY A 187 12.98 -10.87 2.24
N ASN A 188 11.84 -10.18 2.18
CA ASN A 188 11.02 -9.89 3.36
C ASN A 188 9.92 -10.95 3.63
N CYS A 189 10.01 -12.19 3.13
CA CYS A 189 8.99 -13.22 3.37
C CYS A 189 9.57 -14.42 4.11
N PHE A 190 8.90 -14.86 5.19
CA PHE A 190 9.19 -16.13 5.85
C PHE A 190 8.56 -17.27 5.04
N THR A 191 9.36 -18.22 4.57
CA THR A 191 8.93 -19.27 3.63
C THR A 191 8.70 -20.62 4.29
N THR A 192 9.50 -20.96 5.31
CA THR A 192 9.34 -22.14 6.17
C THR A 192 9.40 -21.66 7.61
N ILE A 193 8.48 -22.10 8.47
CA ILE A 193 8.40 -21.66 9.86
C ILE A 193 8.04 -22.87 10.73
N SER A 194 8.83 -23.16 11.76
CA SER A 194 8.57 -24.29 12.68
C SER A 194 7.37 -24.02 13.59
N ASP A 195 7.12 -22.76 13.96
CA ASP A 195 5.98 -22.29 14.74
C ASP A 195 5.41 -21.00 14.11
N ALA A 196 4.48 -21.17 13.17
CA ALA A 196 3.84 -20.05 12.49
C ALA A 196 3.01 -19.17 13.45
N ALA A 197 2.38 -19.77 14.48
CA ALA A 197 1.59 -19.04 15.44
C ALA A 197 2.47 -18.19 16.38
N GLY A 198 3.60 -18.73 16.83
CA GLY A 198 4.60 -17.99 17.59
C GLY A 198 5.20 -16.84 16.80
N LEU A 199 5.54 -17.05 15.53
CA LEU A 199 6.04 -15.99 14.66
C LEU A 199 4.99 -14.90 14.42
N ALA A 200 3.74 -15.28 14.18
CA ALA A 200 2.63 -14.33 14.03
C ALA A 200 2.44 -13.48 15.30
N LYS A 201 2.50 -14.09 16.49
CA LYS A 201 2.45 -13.35 17.78
C LYS A 201 3.57 -12.33 17.89
N ILE A 202 4.81 -12.69 17.50
CA ILE A 202 5.94 -11.76 17.50
C ILE A 202 5.70 -10.60 16.54
N ALA A 203 5.22 -10.89 15.33
CA ALA A 203 4.92 -9.88 14.32
C ALA A 203 3.78 -8.94 14.76
N ASP A 204 2.74 -9.48 15.40
CA ASP A 204 1.62 -8.72 15.97
C ASP A 204 2.09 -7.72 17.03
N THR A 205 3.18 -8.01 17.74
CA THR A 205 3.71 -7.04 18.70
C THR A 205 4.02 -5.70 18.05
N LEU A 206 4.44 -5.66 16.77
CA LEU A 206 4.70 -4.39 16.07
C LEU A 206 3.43 -3.54 15.92
N SER A 207 2.24 -4.12 15.99
CA SER A 207 0.97 -3.40 15.92
C SER A 207 0.49 -2.85 17.27
N GLU A 208 1.16 -3.21 18.38
CA GLU A 208 0.77 -2.80 19.74
C GLU A 208 1.19 -1.38 20.10
N HIS A 209 0.52 -0.80 21.11
CA HIS A 209 0.88 0.51 21.67
C HIS A 209 2.31 0.56 22.22
N ARG A 210 2.82 -0.55 22.77
CA ARG A 210 4.20 -0.66 23.28
C ARG A 210 5.26 -0.45 22.19
N THR A 211 4.91 -0.57 20.91
CA THR A 211 5.81 -0.29 19.79
C THR A 211 6.31 1.15 19.77
N ILE A 212 5.51 2.11 20.26
CA ILE A 212 5.94 3.52 20.36
C ILE A 212 7.22 3.63 21.18
N GLY A 213 7.26 3.00 22.36
CA GLY A 213 8.44 2.98 23.23
C GLY A 213 9.64 2.28 22.59
N ARG A 214 9.42 1.12 21.94
CA ARG A 214 10.49 0.38 21.24
C ARG A 214 11.09 1.19 20.07
N LEU A 215 10.25 1.87 19.30
CA LEU A 215 10.69 2.75 18.20
C LEU A 215 11.48 3.93 18.73
N SER A 216 11.00 4.62 19.78
CA SER A 216 11.75 5.70 20.42
C SER A 216 13.11 5.22 20.91
N GLN A 217 13.16 4.07 21.61
CA GLN A 217 14.41 3.52 22.13
C GLN A 217 15.44 3.21 21.05
N VAL A 218 15.06 2.54 19.95
CA VAL A 218 16.01 2.24 18.87
C VAL A 218 16.44 3.50 18.13
N CYS A 219 15.54 4.47 17.94
CA CYS A 219 15.90 5.76 17.35
C CYS A 219 16.92 6.50 18.22
N GLU A 220 16.65 6.66 19.51
CA GLU A 220 17.49 7.40 20.45
C GLU A 220 18.83 6.72 20.70
N ARG A 221 18.87 5.38 20.72
CA ARG A 221 20.10 4.59 20.86
C ARG A 221 21.15 4.94 19.82
N TRP A 222 20.72 5.20 18.58
CA TRP A 222 21.63 5.35 17.44
C TRP A 222 21.73 6.77 16.91
N ILE A 223 20.63 7.53 16.87
CA ILE A 223 20.61 8.83 16.18
C ILE A 223 21.53 9.86 16.83
N TYR A 224 21.70 9.82 18.15
CA TYR A 224 22.56 10.75 18.87
C TYR A 224 24.05 10.45 18.68
N THR A 225 24.40 9.17 18.47
CA THR A 225 25.74 8.78 18.02
C THR A 225 25.99 9.24 16.59
N CYS A 226 24.98 9.23 15.71
CA CYS A 226 25.14 9.76 14.35
C CYS A 226 25.23 11.29 14.31
N VAL A 227 24.44 12.01 15.12
CA VAL A 227 24.52 13.49 15.19
C VAL A 227 25.76 13.96 15.94
N CYS A 228 26.44 13.06 16.69
CA CYS A 228 27.68 13.36 17.42
C CYS A 228 28.78 13.94 16.51
N PHE A 229 28.76 13.60 15.22
CA PHE A 229 29.68 14.13 14.22
C PHE A 229 29.44 15.64 13.91
N ALA A 230 28.23 16.16 14.16
CA ALA A 230 27.91 17.59 14.04
C ALA A 230 28.04 18.31 15.38
N LEU A 231 27.35 17.76 16.38
CA LEU A 231 27.24 18.28 17.74
C LEU A 231 27.73 17.19 18.68
N ASP A 232 28.87 17.35 19.34
CA ASP A 232 29.29 16.39 20.35
C ASP A 232 28.30 16.32 21.53
N PHE A 233 28.46 15.33 22.41
CA PHE A 233 27.49 15.09 23.49
C PHE A 233 27.36 16.29 24.46
N ASP A 234 28.44 17.04 24.67
CA ASP A 234 28.43 18.24 25.51
C ASP A 234 27.66 19.38 24.81
N GLU A 235 27.88 19.60 23.52
CA GLU A 235 27.11 20.54 22.70
C GLU A 235 25.63 20.17 22.64
N GLN A 236 25.30 18.88 22.52
CA GLN A 236 23.91 18.40 22.55
C GLN A 236 23.25 18.69 23.90
N LYS A 237 23.97 18.45 25.02
CA LYS A 237 23.48 18.70 26.37
C LYS A 237 23.32 20.20 26.64
N ARG A 238 24.33 21.00 26.32
CA ARG A 238 24.36 22.46 26.50
C ARG A 238 23.26 23.16 25.72
N SER A 239 23.06 22.78 24.45
CA SER A 239 22.05 23.40 23.59
C SER A 239 20.64 22.82 23.75
N GLY A 240 20.46 21.77 24.56
CA GLY A 240 19.19 21.07 24.72
C GLY A 240 18.69 20.38 23.44
N PHE A 241 19.59 20.02 22.53
CA PHE A 241 19.23 19.43 21.24
C PHE A 241 18.56 18.07 21.42
N ARG A 242 17.30 17.96 21.00
CA ARG A 242 16.50 16.72 21.07
C ARG A 242 15.64 16.51 19.84
N TYR A 243 15.71 15.32 19.25
CA TYR A 243 14.87 14.94 18.14
C TYR A 243 13.44 14.65 18.60
N GLN A 244 12.49 14.96 17.74
CA GLN A 244 11.12 14.45 17.78
C GLN A 244 10.87 13.61 16.54
N TYR A 245 9.99 12.62 16.68
CA TYR A 245 9.74 11.64 15.64
C TYR A 245 8.32 11.76 15.06
N SER A 246 8.22 11.57 13.75
CA SER A 246 6.93 11.47 13.07
C SER A 246 6.94 10.35 12.02
N ASN A 247 5.83 9.65 11.93
CA ASN A 247 5.58 8.58 10.96
C ASN A 247 5.57 9.18 9.56
N TYR A 248 6.50 8.79 8.68
CA TYR A 248 6.57 9.29 7.32
C TYR A 248 6.02 8.30 6.31
N GLN A 249 6.68 7.14 6.16
CA GLN A 249 6.22 6.04 5.31
C GLN A 249 6.09 4.78 6.15
N ILE A 250 4.96 4.09 6.02
CA ILE A 250 4.71 2.83 6.73
C ILE A 250 4.11 1.84 5.74
N GLU A 251 4.59 0.60 5.79
CA GLU A 251 4.10 -0.51 5.00
C GLU A 251 3.55 -1.59 5.93
N TYR A 252 2.39 -2.13 5.57
CA TYR A 252 1.76 -3.24 6.28
C TYR A 252 1.54 -4.37 5.29
N SER A 253 1.89 -5.60 5.69
CA SER A 253 1.81 -6.77 4.83
C SER A 253 1.02 -7.89 5.50
N ARG A 254 0.29 -8.65 4.68
CA ARG A 254 -0.31 -9.93 5.00
C ARG A 254 0.33 -10.98 4.11
N ASN A 255 0.79 -12.06 4.71
CA ASN A 255 1.52 -13.12 4.04
C ASN A 255 0.74 -14.42 4.23
N LEU A 256 0.25 -14.99 3.13
CA LEU A 256 -0.46 -16.27 3.11
C LEU A 256 0.52 -17.33 2.63
N ILE A 257 0.75 -18.35 3.46
CA ILE A 257 1.72 -19.42 3.19
C ILE A 257 0.94 -20.64 2.72
N PHE A 258 1.06 -20.97 1.44
CA PHE A 258 0.42 -22.12 0.83
C PHE A 258 1.17 -23.40 1.13
N GLU A 259 0.45 -24.51 1.22
CA GLU A 259 1.06 -25.84 1.34
C GLU A 259 1.85 -26.19 0.07
N VAL A 260 1.23 -25.94 -1.09
CA VAL A 260 1.73 -26.28 -2.43
C VAL A 260 1.82 -25.02 -3.31
N GLY A 261 3.00 -24.77 -3.89
CA GLY A 261 3.26 -23.60 -4.73
C GLY A 261 2.40 -23.54 -6.00
N GLY A 262 2.16 -24.69 -6.64
CA GLY A 262 1.26 -24.76 -7.79
C GLY A 262 -0.18 -24.30 -7.50
N HIS A 263 -0.70 -24.56 -6.30
CA HIS A 263 -2.01 -24.05 -5.89
C HIS A 263 -1.99 -22.54 -5.71
N MET A 264 -0.93 -21.99 -5.11
CA MET A 264 -0.74 -20.54 -4.99
C MET A 264 -0.74 -19.87 -6.36
N ASP A 265 0.01 -20.43 -7.33
CA ASP A 265 0.09 -19.87 -8.69
C ASP A 265 -1.26 -19.89 -9.39
N GLN A 266 -2.00 -21.01 -9.30
CA GLN A 266 -3.35 -21.12 -9.84
C GLN A 266 -4.29 -20.08 -9.23
N VAL A 267 -4.29 -19.97 -7.89
CA VAL A 267 -5.06 -18.97 -7.15
C VAL A 267 -4.70 -17.55 -7.61
N PHE A 268 -3.41 -17.25 -7.71
CA PHE A 268 -2.97 -15.91 -8.03
C PHE A 268 -3.28 -15.51 -9.48
N GLN A 269 -3.07 -16.41 -10.45
CA GLN A 269 -3.46 -16.18 -11.84
C GLN A 269 -4.97 -15.98 -11.96
N ALA A 270 -5.76 -16.81 -11.29
CA ALA A 270 -7.20 -16.70 -11.33
C ALA A 270 -7.71 -15.39 -10.70
N LEU A 271 -7.10 -14.93 -9.60
CA LEU A 271 -7.36 -13.62 -9.01
C LEU A 271 -7.04 -12.49 -9.99
N ILE A 272 -5.90 -12.53 -10.69
CA ILE A 272 -5.53 -11.53 -11.69
C ILE A 272 -6.56 -11.50 -12.82
N ASP A 273 -6.91 -12.65 -13.39
CA ASP A 273 -7.82 -12.74 -14.54
C ASP A 273 -9.23 -12.26 -14.22
N ARG A 274 -9.74 -12.57 -13.03
CA ARG A 274 -11.09 -12.19 -12.59
C ARG A 274 -11.17 -10.73 -12.12
N SER A 275 -10.09 -10.17 -11.58
CA SER A 275 -10.09 -8.84 -10.95
C SER A 275 -9.74 -7.66 -11.89
N ARG A 276 -9.13 -7.93 -13.05
CA ARG A 276 -8.66 -6.90 -14.00
C ARG A 276 -9.74 -5.94 -14.53
N ALA A 277 -10.93 -6.45 -14.83
CA ALA A 277 -12.03 -5.63 -15.36
C ALA A 277 -12.91 -4.99 -14.26
N PRO A 278 -13.29 -5.70 -13.17
CA PRO A 278 -14.21 -5.15 -12.16
C PRO A 278 -13.59 -4.08 -11.24
N LEU A 279 -12.28 -4.12 -10.98
CA LEU A 279 -11.60 -3.21 -10.03
C LEU A 279 -11.28 -1.81 -10.62
N ASP A 280 -12.00 -1.35 -11.64
CA ASP A 280 -11.83 -0.05 -12.34
C ASP A 280 -11.47 1.13 -11.39
N LEU A 281 -10.68 2.10 -11.85
CA LEU A 281 -10.10 3.24 -11.12
C LEU A 281 -10.98 4.00 -10.09
N LYS A 282 -12.30 4.13 -10.24
CA LYS A 282 -13.14 4.73 -9.17
C LYS A 282 -13.42 3.79 -8.01
N THR A 283 -13.35 2.48 -8.21
CA THR A 283 -13.50 1.44 -7.18
C THR A 283 -12.44 1.58 -6.10
N ILE A 284 -11.21 1.70 -6.57
CA ILE A 284 -10.00 1.79 -5.76
C ILE A 284 -10.03 3.03 -4.86
N LYS A 285 -10.55 4.13 -5.41
CA LYS A 285 -10.81 5.41 -4.74
C LYS A 285 -11.66 5.25 -3.48
N THR A 286 -12.54 4.25 -3.52
CA THR A 286 -13.53 3.89 -2.53
C THR A 286 -12.90 2.95 -1.47
N ILE A 287 -12.12 1.93 -1.88
CA ILE A 287 -11.41 0.99 -0.98
C ILE A 287 -10.52 1.71 0.04
N LEU A 288 -9.80 2.73 -0.43
CA LEU A 288 -8.81 3.45 0.37
C LEU A 288 -9.41 4.65 1.14
N GLY A 289 -10.74 4.72 1.25
CA GLY A 289 -11.40 5.63 2.20
C GLY A 289 -11.51 7.10 1.79
N TYR A 290 -11.24 7.47 0.54
CA TYR A 290 -11.36 8.87 0.10
C TYR A 290 -12.81 9.28 -0.19
N ARG A 291 -13.55 9.66 0.86
CA ARG A 291 -14.82 10.40 0.74
C ARG A 291 -14.69 11.82 1.23
N ARG A 292 -14.19 12.72 0.38
CA ARG A 292 -14.42 14.15 0.61
C ARG A 292 -15.75 14.57 -0.02
N ARG A 293 -16.70 14.96 0.84
CA ARG A 293 -17.79 15.86 0.46
C ARG A 293 -17.16 17.15 -0.08
N PRO A 294 -17.63 17.72 -1.21
CA PRO A 294 -17.12 19.00 -1.68
C PRO A 294 -17.50 20.09 -0.67
N LYS A 295 -16.55 20.48 0.18
CA LYS A 295 -16.55 21.82 0.77
C LYS A 295 -15.81 22.72 -0.21
N TYR A 296 -16.55 23.68 -0.75
CA TYR A 296 -16.08 24.70 -1.69
C TYR A 296 -14.76 25.31 -1.20
N ARG A 297 -13.69 25.09 -1.97
CA ARG A 297 -12.54 25.99 -2.10
C ARG A 297 -11.83 25.61 -3.39
N GLN A 298 -11.97 26.45 -4.40
CA GLN A 298 -11.17 26.39 -5.62
C GLN A 298 -9.70 26.58 -5.22
N ARG A 299 -8.93 25.49 -5.23
CA ARG A 299 -7.47 25.54 -5.43
C ARG A 299 -7.17 24.57 -6.56
N ALA A 300 -6.41 25.07 -7.53
CA ALA A 300 -6.11 24.43 -8.81
C ALA A 300 -5.91 22.92 -8.68
N ARG A 301 -6.81 22.18 -9.34
CA ARG A 301 -6.88 20.72 -9.37
C ARG A 301 -5.74 20.21 -10.26
N ARG A 302 -4.61 19.82 -9.67
CA ARG A 302 -3.90 18.64 -10.19
C ARG A 302 -4.63 17.44 -9.59
N SER A 303 -5.51 16.83 -10.38
CA SER A 303 -6.20 15.60 -9.99
C SER A 303 -5.14 14.56 -9.64
N THR A 304 -5.17 14.05 -8.41
CA THR A 304 -4.55 12.77 -8.07
C THR A 304 -5.32 11.71 -8.85
N GLU A 305 -4.87 11.46 -10.08
CA GLU A 305 -5.36 10.38 -10.92
C GLU A 305 -4.79 9.06 -10.39
N TRP A 306 -5.64 8.05 -10.47
CA TRP A 306 -5.34 6.72 -9.96
C TRP A 306 -4.93 5.88 -11.15
N GLN A 307 -4.01 4.96 -10.92
CA GLN A 307 -3.49 4.09 -11.97
C GLN A 307 -3.49 2.66 -11.45
N VAL A 308 -4.09 1.76 -12.23
CA VAL A 308 -3.92 0.31 -12.08
C VAL A 308 -2.76 -0.07 -12.98
N ALA A 309 -1.72 -0.66 -12.40
CA ALA A 309 -0.61 -1.19 -13.15
C ALA A 309 -0.47 -2.68 -12.84
N VAL A 310 -0.51 -3.50 -13.88
CA VAL A 310 -0.01 -4.88 -13.81
C VAL A 310 1.38 -4.82 -14.37
N GLU A 311 2.36 -4.95 -13.49
CA GLU A 311 3.76 -5.03 -13.88
C GLU A 311 4.15 -6.50 -13.89
N ARG A 312 4.72 -6.96 -15.00
CA ARG A 312 5.53 -8.18 -15.05
C ARG A 312 6.99 -7.72 -14.96
N PRO A 313 7.55 -7.52 -13.76
CA PRO A 313 9.00 -7.36 -13.63
C PRO A 313 9.74 -8.55 -14.26
N THR A 314 10.99 -8.32 -14.65
CA THR A 314 11.94 -9.39 -14.92
C THR A 314 12.14 -10.20 -13.62
N TYR A 315 12.14 -11.53 -13.75
CA TYR A 315 12.07 -12.57 -12.70
C TYR A 315 10.66 -12.81 -12.12
N ASP A 316 10.06 -13.97 -12.47
CA ASP A 316 8.94 -14.77 -11.90
C ASP A 316 7.88 -14.16 -10.97
N LEU A 317 7.75 -12.84 -10.93
CA LEU A 317 6.84 -12.11 -10.06
C LEU A 317 5.80 -11.44 -10.94
N THR A 318 4.55 -11.90 -10.92
CA THR A 318 3.46 -11.05 -11.42
C THR A 318 3.04 -10.12 -10.30
N ILE A 319 3.06 -8.80 -10.52
CA ILE A 319 2.67 -7.83 -9.49
C ILE A 319 1.42 -7.08 -9.94
N PHE A 320 0.36 -7.23 -9.15
CA PHE A 320 -0.82 -6.38 -9.27
C PHE A 320 -0.68 -5.20 -8.31
N LYS A 321 -0.53 -3.98 -8.86
CA LYS A 321 -0.38 -2.74 -8.08
C LYS A 321 -1.54 -1.78 -8.31
N LEU A 322 -2.06 -1.23 -7.22
CA LEU A 322 -3.07 -0.17 -7.22
C LEU A 322 -2.52 1.08 -6.57
N HIS A 323 -2.44 2.19 -7.31
CA HIS A 323 -1.88 3.45 -6.81
C HIS A 323 -2.93 4.55 -6.57
N CYS A 324 -2.80 5.22 -5.43
CA CYS A 324 -3.68 6.24 -4.85
C CYS A 324 -2.90 7.45 -4.35
N GLY A 325 -2.48 8.37 -5.21
CA GLY A 325 -1.62 9.46 -4.74
C GLY A 325 -0.38 8.91 -4.01
N LYS A 326 -0.36 8.96 -2.66
CA LYS A 326 0.72 8.39 -1.83
C LYS A 326 0.34 7.14 -1.02
N LEU A 327 -0.78 6.49 -1.33
CA LEU A 327 -1.11 5.14 -0.87
C LEU A 327 -0.96 4.14 -2.03
N THR A 328 -0.52 2.92 -1.74
CA THR A 328 -0.39 1.86 -2.74
C THR A 328 -0.85 0.54 -2.13
N LEU A 329 -1.61 -0.26 -2.88
CA LEU A 329 -1.87 -1.67 -2.58
C LEU A 329 -1.13 -2.55 -3.58
N LYS A 330 -0.55 -3.65 -3.12
CA LYS A 330 0.10 -4.63 -3.99
C LYS A 330 -0.29 -6.04 -3.59
N ILE A 331 -0.42 -6.94 -4.56
CA ILE A 331 -0.45 -8.38 -4.32
C ILE A 331 0.49 -9.07 -5.31
N TYR A 332 1.30 -9.99 -4.81
CA TYR A 332 2.32 -10.70 -5.58
C TYR A 332 2.73 -12.00 -4.87
N THR A 333 3.20 -12.97 -5.64
CA THR A 333 3.85 -14.18 -5.13
C THR A 333 5.28 -13.86 -4.70
N LYS A 334 5.82 -14.54 -3.70
CA LYS A 334 7.21 -14.39 -3.27
C LYS A 334 7.75 -15.73 -2.80
N GLY A 335 8.88 -16.15 -3.35
CA GLY A 335 9.37 -17.53 -3.23
C GLY A 335 8.35 -18.54 -3.75
N GLU A 336 8.51 -19.80 -3.36
CA GLU A 336 7.74 -20.90 -3.92
C GLU A 336 6.27 -20.95 -3.45
N ARG A 337 5.95 -20.37 -2.28
CA ARG A 337 4.69 -20.68 -1.58
C ARG A 337 4.03 -19.49 -0.84
N VAL A 338 4.55 -18.27 -0.97
CA VAL A 338 4.00 -17.12 -0.23
C VAL A 338 3.26 -16.16 -1.15
N LEU A 339 1.97 -15.97 -0.92
CA LEU A 339 1.19 -14.89 -1.52
C LEU A 339 1.16 -13.70 -0.57
N ARG A 340 1.74 -12.58 -1.00
CA ARG A 340 1.89 -11.38 -0.17
C ARG A 340 0.99 -10.27 -0.65
N ILE A 341 0.27 -9.67 0.29
CA ILE A 341 -0.57 -8.48 0.08
C ILE A 341 0.04 -7.34 0.90
N GLU A 342 0.23 -6.17 0.30
CA GLU A 342 0.81 -5.01 0.96
C GLU A 342 -0.08 -3.78 0.85
N ALA A 343 -0.22 -3.05 1.96
CA ALA A 343 -0.71 -1.69 2.00
C ALA A 343 0.43 -0.74 2.39
N VAL A 344 0.78 0.16 1.47
CA VAL A 344 1.89 1.11 1.61
C VAL A 344 1.34 2.52 1.71
N ALA A 345 1.66 3.23 2.80
CA ALA A 345 1.55 4.66 2.86
C ALA A 345 2.91 5.31 2.62
N HIS A 346 3.18 5.77 1.39
CA HIS A 346 4.38 6.56 1.07
C HIS A 346 4.41 7.92 1.79
N ASN A 347 3.25 8.38 2.27
CA ASN A 347 3.16 9.46 3.23
C ASN A 347 1.92 9.27 4.12
N THR A 348 2.13 9.09 5.42
CA THR A 348 1.06 8.88 6.39
C THR A 348 0.06 10.04 6.48
N GLN A 349 0.38 11.23 5.96
CA GLN A 349 -0.58 12.34 5.89
C GLN A 349 -1.86 11.98 5.12
N GLU A 350 -1.77 11.08 4.13
CA GLU A 350 -2.92 10.59 3.37
C GLU A 350 -3.94 9.86 4.25
N LEU A 351 -3.49 9.26 5.35
CA LEU A 351 -4.36 8.52 6.26
C LEU A 351 -5.21 9.43 7.14
N ASN A 352 -4.89 10.73 7.25
CA ASN A 352 -5.65 11.72 8.05
C ASN A 352 -5.87 11.31 9.53
N CYS A 353 -4.86 10.76 10.21
CA CYS A 353 -4.85 10.45 11.66
C CYS A 353 -3.83 11.25 12.48
N GLY A 354 -3.12 12.19 11.84
CA GLY A 354 -1.92 12.81 12.42
C GLY A 354 -0.67 12.00 12.07
N ARG A 355 0.50 12.54 12.46
CA ARG A 355 1.81 11.99 12.05
C ARG A 355 2.81 11.84 13.18
N SER A 356 2.52 12.33 14.39
CA SER A 356 3.42 12.11 15.53
C SER A 356 3.65 10.61 15.75
N LEU A 357 4.80 10.25 16.33
CA LEU A 357 5.12 8.85 16.62
C LEU A 357 4.01 8.16 17.44
N GLU A 358 3.37 8.88 18.36
CA GLU A 358 2.20 8.42 19.14
C GLU A 358 1.03 7.91 18.29
N LYS A 359 0.92 8.37 17.03
CA LYS A 359 -0.11 7.91 16.08
C LYS A 359 0.28 6.63 15.34
N PHE A 360 1.42 6.02 15.64
CA PHE A 360 1.89 4.83 14.95
C PHE A 360 0.89 3.66 15.00
N PRO A 361 0.31 3.26 16.16
CA PRO A 361 -0.69 2.19 16.19
C PRO A 361 -1.95 2.53 15.37
N GLU A 362 -2.38 3.80 15.39
CA GLU A 362 -3.53 4.25 14.59
C GLU A 362 -3.23 4.20 13.08
N VAL A 363 -2.00 4.52 12.66
CA VAL A 363 -1.55 4.37 11.27
C VAL A 363 -1.57 2.90 10.85
N VAL A 364 -0.98 2.01 11.65
CA VAL A 364 -0.95 0.56 11.39
C VAL A 364 -2.37 0.01 11.29
N PHE A 365 -3.25 0.36 12.23
CA PHE A 365 -4.66 -0.03 12.21
C PHE A 365 -5.38 0.40 10.92
N ARG A 366 -5.16 1.63 10.45
CA ARG A 366 -5.77 2.12 9.20
C ARG A 366 -5.24 1.39 7.97
N LEU A 367 -3.94 1.06 7.93
CA LEU A 367 -3.34 0.27 6.86
C LEU A 367 -3.87 -1.17 6.86
N LYS A 368 -3.95 -1.81 8.04
CA LYS A 368 -4.56 -3.13 8.20
C LYS A 368 -6.00 -3.15 7.69
N ALA A 369 -6.82 -2.20 8.12
CA ALA A 369 -8.22 -2.12 7.67
C ALA A 369 -8.35 -1.87 6.15
N ILE A 370 -7.41 -1.13 5.55
CA ILE A 370 -7.33 -0.96 4.10
C ILE A 370 -7.02 -2.28 3.40
N LEU A 371 -6.05 -3.03 3.90
CA LEU A 371 -5.65 -4.33 3.37
C LEU A 371 -6.80 -5.33 3.47
N GLU A 372 -7.47 -5.41 4.62
CA GLU A 372 -8.59 -6.32 4.86
C GLU A 372 -9.73 -6.07 3.87
N ARG A 373 -10.16 -4.80 3.67
CA ARG A 373 -11.20 -4.49 2.67
C ARG A 373 -10.78 -4.83 1.24
N PHE A 374 -9.48 -4.72 0.94
CA PHE A 374 -8.97 -5.11 -0.36
C PHE A 374 -9.03 -6.64 -0.54
N ALA A 375 -8.62 -7.39 0.46
CA ALA A 375 -8.67 -8.84 0.46
C ALA A 375 -10.12 -9.36 0.42
N ASP A 376 -11.05 -8.76 1.18
CA ASP A 376 -12.48 -9.08 1.11
C ASP A 376 -13.05 -8.87 -0.30
N ALA A 377 -12.66 -7.79 -0.98
CA ALA A 377 -13.08 -7.53 -2.35
C ALA A 377 -12.53 -8.59 -3.32
N LEU A 378 -11.27 -9.00 -3.16
CA LEU A 378 -10.67 -10.07 -3.95
C LEU A 378 -11.38 -11.41 -3.72
N SER A 379 -11.71 -11.73 -2.47
CA SER A 379 -12.44 -12.96 -2.13
C SER A 379 -13.84 -12.99 -2.75
N CYS A 380 -14.55 -11.87 -2.74
CA CYS A 380 -15.86 -11.77 -3.39
C CYS A 380 -15.79 -11.96 -4.91
N ILE A 381 -14.69 -11.54 -5.54
CA ILE A 381 -14.45 -11.73 -6.97
C ILE A 381 -14.09 -13.20 -7.27
N ASP A 382 -13.40 -13.88 -6.35
CA ASP A 382 -12.98 -15.26 -6.56
C ASP A 382 -14.09 -16.29 -6.29
N GLN A 383 -14.83 -16.14 -5.18
CA GLN A 383 -15.96 -16.99 -4.76
C GLN A 383 -17.25 -16.78 -5.58
N CYS A 384 -17.15 -16.50 -6.87
CA CYS A 384 -18.30 -16.27 -7.72
C CYS A 384 -19.15 -17.55 -7.91
N PHE A 385 -20.00 -17.88 -6.93
CA PHE A 385 -21.04 -18.89 -7.02
C PHE A 385 -22.40 -18.24 -7.26
N ILE A 386 -23.19 -18.82 -8.16
CA ILE A 386 -24.59 -18.45 -8.42
C ILE A 386 -25.42 -19.55 -7.77
N ALA A 387 -26.24 -19.22 -6.77
CA ALA A 387 -27.27 -20.15 -6.32
C ALA A 387 -28.27 -20.35 -7.48
N ASP A 388 -28.64 -21.60 -7.77
CA ASP A 388 -29.47 -21.97 -8.94
C ASP A 388 -30.75 -21.12 -9.03
N ASP A 389 -31.36 -20.83 -7.89
CA ASP A 389 -32.59 -20.05 -7.79
C ASP A 389 -32.38 -18.56 -8.09
N LEU A 390 -31.20 -17.99 -7.78
CA LEU A 390 -31.00 -16.55 -7.88
C LEU A 390 -31.06 -16.03 -9.32
N LEU A 391 -30.60 -16.82 -10.30
CA LEU A 391 -30.71 -16.46 -11.72
C LEU A 391 -32.18 -16.31 -12.14
N GLU A 392 -33.03 -17.22 -11.67
CA GLU A 392 -34.47 -17.25 -11.95
C GLU A 392 -35.24 -16.16 -11.19
N HIS A 393 -34.81 -15.88 -9.94
CA HIS A 393 -35.50 -14.93 -9.08
C HIS A 393 -35.10 -13.47 -9.33
N LEU A 394 -33.92 -13.20 -9.92
CA LEU A 394 -33.46 -11.83 -10.18
C LEU A 394 -34.44 -11.02 -11.04
N PRO A 395 -34.94 -11.52 -12.19
CA PRO A 395 -35.91 -10.82 -13.03
C PRO A 395 -37.27 -10.59 -12.37
N LEU A 396 -37.63 -11.39 -11.36
CA LEU A 396 -38.92 -11.29 -10.67
C LEU A 396 -39.00 -10.03 -9.79
N ALA A 397 -40.21 -9.49 -9.64
CA ALA A 397 -40.46 -8.40 -8.70
C ALA A 397 -40.08 -8.80 -7.26
N SER A 398 -39.79 -7.81 -6.41
CA SER A 398 -39.50 -8.01 -4.99
C SER A 398 -40.13 -6.92 -4.15
N GLN A 399 -40.33 -7.18 -2.87
CA GLN A 399 -40.95 -6.23 -1.96
C GLN A 399 -39.89 -5.57 -1.07
N VAL A 400 -39.96 -4.24 -0.96
CA VAL A 400 -39.11 -3.44 -0.05
C VAL A 400 -40.02 -2.64 0.86
N GLY A 401 -40.19 -3.12 2.10
CA GLY A 401 -41.19 -2.58 3.02
C GLY A 401 -42.59 -2.71 2.44
N LYS A 402 -43.31 -1.59 2.31
CA LYS A 402 -44.66 -1.56 1.70
C LYS A 402 -44.66 -1.38 0.18
N THR A 403 -43.50 -1.29 -0.47
CA THR A 403 -43.43 -1.02 -1.92
C THR A 403 -42.98 -2.25 -2.70
N LEU A 404 -43.74 -2.62 -3.73
CA LEU A 404 -43.30 -3.58 -4.75
C LEU A 404 -42.34 -2.88 -5.73
N VAL A 405 -41.20 -3.50 -6.00
CA VAL A 405 -40.20 -3.02 -6.96
C VAL A 405 -39.96 -4.07 -8.04
N GLY A 406 -39.79 -3.63 -9.28
CA GLY A 406 -39.52 -4.53 -10.40
C GLY A 406 -38.18 -5.25 -10.24
N GLY A 407 -38.02 -6.39 -10.90
CA GLY A 407 -36.81 -7.18 -10.82
C GLY A 407 -35.58 -6.56 -11.49
N ILE A 408 -34.49 -7.29 -11.38
CA ILE A 408 -33.15 -7.03 -11.90
C ILE A 408 -32.93 -7.91 -13.12
N ASP A 409 -32.83 -7.28 -14.28
CA ASP A 409 -32.61 -7.98 -15.55
C ASP A 409 -31.21 -7.62 -16.08
N LEU A 410 -30.29 -8.58 -16.04
CA LEU A 410 -28.90 -8.42 -16.46
C LEU A 410 -28.71 -8.44 -17.98
N ASN A 411 -29.75 -8.74 -18.77
CA ASN A 411 -29.68 -8.59 -20.23
C ASN A 411 -29.67 -7.10 -20.61
N LYS A 412 -30.35 -6.26 -19.83
CA LYS A 412 -30.37 -4.81 -20.00
C LYS A 412 -29.01 -4.19 -19.68
N ALA A 413 -28.44 -3.49 -20.66
CA ALA A 413 -27.15 -2.82 -20.54
C ALA A 413 -27.08 -1.90 -19.31
N ARG A 414 -28.17 -1.16 -19.02
CA ARG A 414 -28.29 -0.33 -17.82
C ARG A 414 -27.98 -1.09 -16.54
N MET A 415 -28.60 -2.25 -16.32
CA MET A 415 -28.40 -3.00 -15.09
C MET A 415 -26.99 -3.59 -15.01
N ARG A 416 -26.39 -3.98 -16.14
CA ARG A 416 -24.97 -4.40 -16.16
C ARG A 416 -24.05 -3.29 -15.69
N TYR A 417 -24.22 -2.07 -16.19
CA TYR A 417 -23.45 -0.92 -15.71
C TYR A 417 -23.72 -0.60 -14.24
N VAL A 418 -24.94 -0.80 -13.74
CA VAL A 418 -25.27 -0.65 -12.32
C VAL A 418 -24.51 -1.67 -11.47
N VAL A 419 -24.48 -2.94 -11.90
CA VAL A 419 -23.75 -3.99 -11.17
C VAL A 419 -22.25 -3.75 -11.22
N GLU A 420 -21.67 -3.44 -12.38
CA GLU A 420 -20.26 -3.06 -12.50
C GLU A 420 -19.94 -1.85 -11.61
N ALA A 421 -20.85 -0.88 -11.52
CA ALA A 421 -20.73 0.25 -10.60
C ALA A 421 -20.80 -0.16 -9.12
N LEU A 422 -21.59 -1.18 -8.76
CA LEU A 422 -21.66 -1.69 -7.39
C LEU A 422 -20.42 -2.49 -7.01
N ILE A 423 -19.95 -3.39 -7.86
CA ILE A 423 -18.69 -4.11 -7.63
C ILE A 423 -17.57 -3.11 -7.45
N ALA A 424 -17.59 -2.07 -8.29
CA ALA A 424 -16.70 -0.96 -8.14
C ALA A 424 -16.82 -0.27 -6.76
N LEU A 425 -18.02 0.05 -6.31
CA LEU A 425 -18.20 0.82 -5.09
C LEU A 425 -18.17 -0.02 -3.79
N SER A 426 -18.18 -1.35 -3.90
CA SER A 426 -18.29 -2.29 -2.79
C SER A 426 -17.23 -2.13 -1.69
N PRO A 427 -15.92 -1.89 -1.96
CA PRO A 427 -14.93 -2.01 -0.90
C PRO A 427 -14.71 -0.70 -0.12
N ALA A 428 -15.52 0.35 -0.35
CA ALA A 428 -15.55 1.51 0.54
C ALA A 428 -16.43 1.26 1.75
N ASN A 429 -16.33 2.15 2.75
CA ASN A 429 -17.26 2.24 3.89
C ASN A 429 -18.68 2.72 3.48
N GLY A 430 -19.31 2.09 2.48
CA GLY A 430 -20.61 2.35 1.85
C GLY A 430 -20.57 3.07 0.48
N PHE A 431 -21.68 3.61 -0.03
CA PHE A 431 -21.73 4.50 -1.21
C PHE A 431 -23.11 5.16 -1.31
N THR A 432 -23.27 6.26 -2.04
CA THR A 432 -24.55 6.94 -2.23
C THR A 432 -25.14 6.68 -3.61
N ALA A 433 -26.44 6.94 -3.79
CA ALA A 433 -27.08 6.89 -5.11
C ALA A 433 -26.41 7.83 -6.13
N SER A 434 -25.87 8.97 -5.67
CA SER A 434 -25.12 9.88 -6.52
C SER A 434 -23.78 9.29 -6.99
N ASP A 435 -23.10 8.53 -6.12
CA ASP A 435 -21.84 7.85 -6.46
C ASP A 435 -22.09 6.78 -7.52
N VAL A 436 -23.16 5.97 -7.33
CA VAL A 436 -23.60 4.96 -8.31
C VAL A 436 -23.95 5.63 -9.64
N ALA A 437 -24.76 6.69 -9.63
CA ALA A 437 -25.12 7.41 -10.86
C ALA A 437 -23.89 7.97 -11.59
N ALA A 438 -22.92 8.52 -10.86
CA ALA A 438 -21.69 9.02 -11.45
C ALA A 438 -20.79 7.91 -12.02
N ARG A 439 -20.87 6.69 -11.48
CA ARG A 439 -20.13 5.54 -12.00
C ARG A 439 -20.80 4.94 -13.22
N VAL A 440 -22.10 4.69 -13.17
CA VAL A 440 -22.90 4.20 -14.31
C VAL A 440 -22.71 5.09 -15.53
N ARG A 441 -22.79 6.42 -15.36
CA ARG A 441 -22.57 7.37 -16.48
C ARG A 441 -21.19 7.29 -17.11
N LEU A 442 -20.15 6.97 -16.34
CA LEU A 442 -18.82 6.77 -16.93
C LEU A 442 -18.76 5.49 -17.76
N LEU A 443 -19.38 4.41 -17.29
CA LEU A 443 -19.39 3.12 -17.98
C LEU A 443 -20.27 3.18 -19.23
N SER A 444 -21.43 3.82 -19.14
CA SER A 444 -22.42 3.89 -20.21
C SER A 444 -22.23 5.07 -21.18
N LYS A 445 -21.33 6.01 -20.88
CA LYS A 445 -21.14 7.29 -21.60
C LYS A 445 -22.42 8.14 -21.70
N GLN A 446 -23.35 8.02 -20.75
CA GLN A 446 -24.64 8.73 -20.73
C GLN A 446 -24.59 10.08 -20.03
N SER A 447 -25.50 10.99 -20.38
CA SER A 447 -25.63 12.32 -19.77
C SER A 447 -26.33 12.28 -18.40
N PRO A 448 -26.20 13.35 -17.57
CA PRO A 448 -26.88 13.45 -16.27
C PRO A 448 -28.42 13.37 -16.35
N LEU A 449 -29.01 13.80 -17.48
CA LEU A 449 -30.44 13.74 -17.74
C LEU A 449 -30.90 12.29 -18.00
N GLN A 450 -30.07 11.49 -18.65
CA GLN A 450 -30.37 10.10 -18.99
C GLN A 450 -30.23 9.15 -17.79
N TYR A 451 -29.24 9.37 -16.91
CA TYR A 451 -29.06 8.54 -15.71
C TYR A 451 -28.64 9.38 -14.48
N GLY A 452 -29.63 10.02 -13.86
CA GLY A 452 -29.47 10.79 -12.62
C GLY A 452 -29.59 9.99 -11.31
N PRO A 453 -29.37 10.64 -10.14
CA PRO A 453 -29.44 10.00 -8.82
C PRO A 453 -30.78 9.34 -8.47
N ARG A 454 -31.91 9.81 -9.05
CA ARG A 454 -33.24 9.18 -8.87
C ARG A 454 -33.30 7.78 -9.48
N HIS A 455 -32.72 7.61 -10.67
CA HIS A 455 -32.62 6.30 -11.32
C HIS A 455 -31.75 5.34 -10.52
N ALA A 456 -30.58 5.81 -10.07
CA ALA A 456 -29.70 5.02 -9.20
C ALA A 456 -30.36 4.66 -7.86
N ALA A 457 -31.13 5.57 -7.25
CA ALA A 457 -31.87 5.28 -6.03
C ALA A 457 -32.95 4.21 -6.24
N TYR A 458 -33.64 4.22 -7.38
CA TYR A 458 -34.60 3.19 -7.73
C TYR A 458 -33.92 1.84 -7.99
N ASP A 459 -32.83 1.81 -8.75
CA ASP A 459 -32.07 0.58 -9.02
C ASP A 459 -31.48 0.00 -7.71
N LEU A 460 -30.95 0.86 -6.83
CA LEU A 460 -30.53 0.47 -5.47
C LEU A 460 -31.69 -0.09 -4.65
N LYS A 461 -32.91 0.44 -4.79
CA LYS A 461 -34.09 -0.11 -4.12
C LYS A 461 -34.41 -1.52 -4.62
N LYS A 462 -34.27 -1.79 -5.92
CA LYS A 462 -34.40 -3.17 -6.47
C LYS A 462 -33.37 -4.12 -5.87
N LEU A 463 -32.11 -3.68 -5.84
CA LEU A 463 -31.00 -4.44 -5.27
C LEU A 463 -31.18 -4.72 -3.78
N ARG A 464 -31.81 -3.80 -3.03
CA ARG A 464 -32.23 -4.02 -1.65
C ARG A 464 -33.34 -5.07 -1.53
N GLY A 465 -34.32 -5.05 -2.44
CA GLY A 465 -35.39 -6.05 -2.47
C GLY A 465 -34.89 -7.47 -2.73
N LYS A 466 -33.70 -7.59 -3.34
CA LYS A 466 -33.01 -8.87 -3.56
C LYS A 466 -31.91 -9.16 -2.53
N GLN A 467 -31.84 -8.39 -1.44
CA GLN A 467 -30.81 -8.55 -0.39
C GLN A 467 -29.37 -8.52 -0.93
N ILE A 468 -29.11 -7.73 -1.96
CA ILE A 468 -27.77 -7.57 -2.54
C ILE A 468 -27.05 -6.34 -1.97
N VAL A 469 -27.83 -5.32 -1.65
CA VAL A 469 -27.36 -4.07 -1.08
C VAL A 469 -28.21 -3.81 0.15
N ASP A 470 -27.62 -3.18 1.16
CA ASP A 470 -28.32 -2.69 2.32
C ASP A 470 -28.08 -1.22 2.57
N ARG A 471 -28.97 -0.60 3.36
CA ARG A 471 -28.84 0.82 3.72
C ARG A 471 -28.22 0.94 5.11
N ILE A 472 -27.13 1.69 5.21
CA ILE A 472 -26.41 1.90 6.47
C ILE A 472 -27.26 2.78 7.40
N ARG A 473 -28.05 2.15 8.28
CA ARG A 473 -28.90 2.76 9.32
C ARG A 473 -29.55 4.09 8.88
N HIS A 474 -29.40 5.15 9.68
CA HIS A 474 -29.99 6.48 9.45
C HIS A 474 -29.26 7.32 8.39
N THR A 475 -28.29 6.74 7.66
CA THR A 475 -27.53 7.50 6.66
C THR A 475 -28.18 7.42 5.27
N ARG A 476 -27.66 8.21 4.31
CA ARG A 476 -28.00 8.08 2.87
C ARG A 476 -27.03 7.16 2.12
N ARG A 477 -26.26 6.34 2.85
CA ARG A 477 -25.25 5.43 2.31
C ARG A 477 -25.79 4.01 2.30
N TYR A 478 -25.31 3.27 1.32
CA TYR A 478 -25.61 1.87 1.10
C TYR A 478 -24.31 1.06 1.21
N GLU A 479 -24.40 -0.21 1.56
CA GLU A 479 -23.29 -1.16 1.55
C GLU A 479 -23.72 -2.42 0.81
N THR A 480 -22.78 -3.10 0.17
CA THR A 480 -23.06 -4.38 -0.50
C THR A 480 -23.01 -5.50 0.52
N LEU A 481 -23.99 -6.41 0.45
CA LEU A 481 -23.94 -7.66 1.21
C LEU A 481 -22.99 -8.63 0.50
N PRO A 482 -22.05 -9.29 1.22
CA PRO A 482 -21.06 -10.16 0.60
C PRO A 482 -21.64 -11.26 -0.29
N SER A 483 -22.77 -11.85 0.08
CA SER A 483 -23.45 -12.90 -0.69
C SER A 483 -24.03 -12.37 -2.01
N GLY A 484 -24.75 -11.24 -1.97
CA GLY A 484 -25.34 -10.66 -3.17
C GLY A 484 -24.30 -10.06 -4.12
N LEU A 485 -23.20 -9.52 -3.60
CA LEU A 485 -22.09 -9.04 -4.41
C LEU A 485 -21.39 -10.19 -5.16
N ARG A 486 -21.13 -11.30 -4.47
CA ARG A 486 -20.57 -12.53 -5.06
C ARG A 486 -21.44 -13.01 -6.23
N ALA A 487 -22.74 -13.17 -6.00
CA ALA A 487 -23.66 -13.64 -7.02
C ALA A 487 -23.73 -12.72 -8.25
N LEU A 488 -23.82 -11.40 -8.05
CA LEU A 488 -23.86 -10.46 -9.15
C LEU A 488 -22.56 -10.43 -9.95
N THR A 489 -21.42 -10.58 -9.27
CA THR A 489 -20.10 -10.69 -9.91
C THR A 489 -20.03 -11.97 -10.73
N ALA A 490 -20.51 -13.09 -10.18
CA ALA A 490 -20.56 -14.37 -10.85
C ALA A 490 -21.40 -14.32 -12.13
N LEU A 491 -22.59 -13.73 -12.07
CA LEU A 491 -23.47 -13.57 -13.23
C LEU A 491 -22.86 -12.69 -14.32
N LEU A 492 -22.18 -11.60 -13.94
CA LEU A 492 -21.48 -10.76 -14.90
C LEU A 492 -20.28 -11.47 -15.54
N VAL A 493 -19.50 -12.20 -14.75
CA VAL A 493 -18.35 -12.98 -15.23
C VAL A 493 -18.83 -14.08 -16.16
N LEU A 494 -19.80 -14.90 -15.74
CA LEU A 494 -20.41 -15.95 -16.56
C LEU A 494 -20.92 -15.38 -17.88
N ARG A 495 -21.66 -14.27 -17.84
CA ARG A 495 -22.18 -13.63 -19.05
C ARG A 495 -21.05 -13.15 -19.98
N ASN A 496 -20.07 -12.43 -19.44
CA ASN A 496 -19.07 -11.73 -20.26
C ASN A 496 -17.94 -12.65 -20.72
N LYS A 497 -17.62 -13.70 -19.95
CA LYS A 497 -16.53 -14.63 -20.20
C LYS A 497 -17.03 -15.95 -20.79
N ALA A 498 -18.13 -16.53 -20.32
CA ALA A 498 -18.65 -17.76 -20.91
C ALA A 498 -19.67 -17.48 -22.03
N ILE A 499 -20.79 -16.84 -21.71
CA ILE A 499 -21.94 -16.73 -22.64
C ILE A 499 -21.59 -15.85 -23.86
N LYS A 500 -20.98 -14.68 -23.65
CA LYS A 500 -20.71 -13.73 -24.74
C LYS A 500 -19.73 -14.29 -25.78
N PRO A 501 -18.62 -14.95 -25.41
CA PRO A 501 -17.76 -15.63 -26.39
C PRO A 501 -18.47 -16.76 -27.13
N LEU A 502 -19.30 -17.56 -26.45
CA LEU A 502 -20.10 -18.63 -27.11
C LEU A 502 -21.08 -18.06 -28.13
N LEU A 503 -21.81 -16.99 -27.77
CA LEU A 503 -22.71 -16.31 -28.70
C LEU A 503 -21.96 -15.64 -29.86
N ALA A 504 -20.77 -15.08 -29.62
CA ALA A 504 -19.95 -14.50 -30.67
C ALA A 504 -19.46 -15.57 -31.67
N ALA A 505 -19.26 -16.80 -31.19
CA ALA A 505 -18.79 -17.89 -32.03
C ALA A 505 -19.90 -18.69 -32.73
N ALA A 506 -21.14 -18.58 -32.27
CA ALA A 506 -22.33 -19.01 -32.99
C ALA A 506 -22.66 -18.13 -34.21
N GLN A 507 -22.06 -16.93 -34.31
CA GLN A 507 -22.13 -16.12 -35.52
C GLN A 507 -21.13 -16.64 -36.55
N PRO A 508 -21.49 -16.70 -37.85
CA PRO A 508 -20.56 -17.12 -38.91
C PRO A 508 -19.48 -16.05 -39.07
N LEU A 509 -18.40 -16.18 -38.29
CA LEU A 509 -17.21 -15.36 -38.41
C LEU A 509 -16.13 -16.14 -39.16
N ARG A 510 -15.55 -15.48 -40.16
CA ARG A 510 -14.35 -15.95 -40.88
C ARG A 510 -13.30 -16.46 -39.90
N PRO A 511 -12.50 -17.48 -40.27
CA PRO A 511 -11.51 -18.09 -39.38
C PRO A 511 -10.62 -17.01 -38.78
N THR A 512 -10.69 -16.87 -37.46
CA THR A 512 -9.81 -15.96 -36.72
C THR A 512 -8.41 -16.53 -36.80
N ARG A 513 -7.46 -15.73 -37.31
CA ARG A 513 -6.03 -16.05 -37.15
C ARG A 513 -5.79 -16.18 -35.65
N GLY A 514 -5.27 -17.34 -35.24
CA GLY A 514 -5.10 -17.70 -33.82
C GLY A 514 -4.40 -16.61 -33.01
N ALA A 515 -4.70 -16.55 -31.71
CA ALA A 515 -4.07 -15.60 -30.81
C ALA A 515 -2.54 -15.73 -30.88
N HIS A 516 -1.83 -14.60 -31.00
CA HIS A 516 -0.36 -14.60 -31.13
C HIS A 516 0.37 -15.21 -29.92
N ASN A 517 -0.31 -15.44 -28.79
CA ASN A 517 0.15 -16.11 -27.57
C ASN A 517 -1.02 -16.83 -26.88
N PRO A 518 -1.26 -18.13 -27.11
CA PRO A 518 -2.38 -18.86 -26.52
C PRO A 518 -2.17 -19.12 -25.02
N HIS A 519 -3.19 -18.82 -24.21
CA HIS A 519 -3.30 -19.24 -22.81
C HIS A 519 -4.09 -20.55 -22.69
N PRO A 520 -3.97 -21.32 -21.58
CA PRO A 520 -4.74 -22.56 -21.38
C PRO A 520 -6.25 -22.38 -21.54
N ILE A 521 -6.78 -21.21 -21.15
CA ILE A 521 -8.20 -20.89 -21.32
C ILE A 521 -8.63 -20.80 -22.78
N ASP A 522 -7.73 -20.43 -23.70
CA ASP A 522 -8.03 -20.32 -25.13
C ASP A 522 -8.25 -21.71 -25.75
N ALA A 523 -7.49 -22.72 -25.31
CA ALA A 523 -7.70 -24.12 -25.71
C ALA A 523 -9.05 -24.65 -25.19
N HIS A 524 -9.42 -24.31 -23.95
CA HIS A 524 -10.73 -24.64 -23.40
C HIS A 524 -11.86 -23.92 -24.16
N TYR A 525 -11.72 -22.62 -24.46
CA TYR A 525 -12.70 -21.91 -25.28
C TYR A 525 -12.82 -22.54 -26.66
N GLN A 526 -11.72 -22.90 -27.31
CA GLN A 526 -11.75 -23.54 -28.63
C GLN A 526 -12.44 -24.90 -28.58
N THR A 527 -12.18 -25.71 -27.54
CA THR A 527 -12.82 -27.00 -27.32
C THR A 527 -14.31 -26.87 -27.07
N ILE A 528 -14.71 -25.96 -26.17
CA ILE A 528 -16.13 -25.68 -25.90
C ILE A 528 -16.80 -25.15 -27.17
N ASN A 529 -16.11 -24.30 -27.93
CA ASN A 529 -16.66 -23.71 -29.14
C ASN A 529 -16.92 -24.77 -30.23
N LEU A 530 -15.97 -25.70 -30.43
CA LEU A 530 -16.15 -26.84 -31.34
C LEU A 530 -17.27 -27.77 -30.87
N ALA A 531 -17.34 -28.09 -29.58
CA ALA A 531 -18.39 -28.92 -29.01
C ALA A 531 -19.78 -28.25 -29.13
N MET A 532 -19.85 -26.94 -28.85
CA MET A 532 -21.08 -26.16 -28.93
C MET A 532 -21.54 -25.93 -30.36
N GLN A 533 -20.63 -25.87 -31.35
CA GLN A 533 -21.01 -25.88 -32.76
C GLN A 533 -21.77 -27.17 -33.13
N GLY A 534 -21.31 -28.33 -32.65
CA GLY A 534 -22.04 -29.59 -32.81
C GLY A 534 -23.42 -29.54 -32.15
N VAL A 535 -23.51 -29.05 -30.91
CA VAL A 535 -24.79 -28.89 -30.20
C VAL A 535 -25.72 -27.89 -30.91
N PHE A 536 -25.22 -26.77 -31.41
CA PHE A 536 -26.02 -25.78 -32.13
C PHE A 536 -26.46 -26.28 -33.50
N HIS A 537 -25.68 -27.14 -34.15
CA HIS A 537 -26.08 -27.81 -35.39
C HIS A 537 -27.25 -28.78 -35.13
N GLU A 538 -27.13 -29.65 -34.13
CA GLU A 538 -28.19 -30.59 -33.74
C GLU A 538 -29.47 -29.89 -33.23
N LEU A 539 -29.32 -28.74 -32.56
CA LEU A 539 -30.45 -27.92 -32.11
C LEU A 539 -31.01 -26.98 -33.19
N GLY A 540 -30.43 -26.95 -34.40
CA GLY A 540 -30.87 -26.10 -35.51
C GLY A 540 -30.68 -24.59 -35.28
N LEU A 541 -29.77 -24.20 -34.39
CA LEU A 541 -29.48 -22.81 -34.01
C LEU A 541 -28.37 -22.17 -34.85
N ALA A 542 -27.62 -22.96 -35.61
CA ALA A 542 -26.61 -22.51 -36.57
C ALA A 542 -26.79 -23.28 -37.90
N VAL A 543 -26.73 -22.55 -39.03
CA VAL A 543 -26.70 -23.12 -40.40
C VAL A 543 -25.27 -23.22 -40.87
#